data_AF-A0A067NRR0-F1
#
_entry.id   AF-A0A067NRR0-F1
#
_cell.length_a   1.000
_cell.length_b   1.000
_cell.length_c   1.000
_cell.angle_alpha   90.00
_cell.angle_beta   90.00
_cell.angle_gamma   90.00
#
_symmetry.space_group_name_H-M   'P 1'
#
loop_
_entity.id
_entity.type
_entity.pdbx_description
1 polymer ?
#
loop_
_entity_poly.entity_id
_entity_poly.type
_entity_poly.pdbx_seq_one_letter_code
_entity_poly.pdbx_strand_id
1 'polypeptide(L)'
;MTYYESDEETPLLIKQDPPPRPIETPLQWGQLLILLVTLICEPLASQSIYPFITQLISELDITGGDEKKVGYYAGIIESLFFATQACTVLQWSRLSDRIGRKPVLLTGLFGLCLSVVCFGLSRSFWSLVISRCICGMLNGNIGVMKSAIGELTDSTNRARGFSLIPIVWSAGSTIAPIIGGSLAKPYERFPETFQSPFWREFPYFLPCAVAASIMLVCFFFCLVFLKETLGHYPSPIDGQESLDKDAPVPMKALLHSRVLLPVFNYVVLAFLEIGLLALQPLFYSMPFELGGLALRPQTIGYILGAFGATNGVFQFFFFPSIVGRFTPKPVFIAGIVLFIPIFCLFPVMNTLARSGAPAIYVWIVLVIQLGMCVVMDMSYSCIFMFITAAAPNRRSLGATNGLSQTTVSVARAIGPAMTTSLYSFSVQYHFLGGKLVYVVLMVLTLFALALAKKLPEDGWKDRCETLEPLSD
;
A
#
# COMPACT_ATOMS: atom_id res chain seq x y z
N MET A 1 -61.09 -1.49 29.17
CA MET A 1 -60.24 -2.52 29.81
C MET A 1 -60.68 -3.86 29.28
N THR A 2 -60.07 -4.28 28.18
CA THR A 2 -60.26 -5.63 27.63
C THR A 2 -59.00 -6.41 27.98
N TYR A 3 -59.14 -7.34 28.92
CA TYR A 3 -58.11 -8.30 29.26
C TYR A 3 -57.96 -9.26 28.07
N TYR A 4 -56.76 -9.33 27.49
CA TYR A 4 -56.39 -10.43 26.60
C TYR A 4 -55.95 -11.60 27.49
N GLU A 5 -56.64 -12.74 27.38
CA GLU A 5 -56.17 -14.02 27.88
C GLU A 5 -54.90 -14.41 27.13
N SER A 6 -53.83 -14.69 27.87
CA SER A 6 -52.57 -15.21 27.33
C SER A 6 -52.76 -16.69 27.01
N ASP A 7 -53.00 -17.01 25.74
CA ASP A 7 -53.05 -18.38 25.25
C ASP A 7 -51.63 -18.92 25.03
N GLU A 8 -51.35 -20.16 25.45
CA GLU A 8 -50.02 -20.80 25.43
C GLU A 8 -49.47 -21.02 24.01
N GLU A 9 -50.31 -20.83 22.97
CA GLU A 9 -49.92 -20.89 21.56
C GLU A 9 -49.51 -19.54 20.96
N THR A 10 -49.49 -18.46 21.75
CA THR A 10 -49.08 -17.14 21.25
C THR A 10 -47.55 -17.09 21.08
N PRO A 11 -47.00 -16.93 19.86
CA PRO A 11 -45.55 -16.88 19.68
C PRO A 11 -44.97 -15.66 20.41
N LEU A 12 -44.09 -15.90 21.39
CA LEU A 12 -43.40 -14.88 22.22
C LEU A 12 -42.57 -13.87 21.41
N LEU A 13 -42.26 -14.20 20.15
CA LEU A 13 -41.61 -13.30 19.20
C LEU A 13 -42.62 -12.95 18.10
N ILE A 14 -43.16 -11.74 18.17
CA ILE A 14 -43.70 -11.08 16.98
C ILE A 14 -42.56 -11.11 15.96
N LYS A 15 -42.73 -11.86 14.85
CA LYS A 15 -41.86 -11.74 13.67
C LYS A 15 -41.96 -10.29 13.19
N GLN A 16 -41.07 -9.44 13.70
CA GLN A 16 -40.83 -8.15 13.09
C GLN A 16 -40.24 -8.47 11.71
N ASP A 17 -40.91 -8.00 10.66
CA ASP A 17 -40.30 -7.99 9.34
C ASP A 17 -38.90 -7.37 9.47
N PRO A 18 -37.86 -7.98 8.87
CA PRO A 18 -36.53 -7.42 8.93
C PRO A 18 -36.62 -5.96 8.45
N PRO A 19 -36.01 -5.00 9.18
CA PRO A 19 -36.10 -3.60 8.81
C PRO A 19 -35.71 -3.47 7.34
N PRO A 20 -36.45 -2.68 6.54
CA PRO A 20 -36.18 -2.54 5.12
C PRO A 20 -34.70 -2.20 4.94
N ARG A 21 -34.02 -2.94 4.04
CA ARG A 21 -32.59 -2.69 3.78
C ARG A 21 -32.44 -1.19 3.47
N PRO A 22 -31.53 -0.49 4.16
CA PRO A 22 -31.35 0.94 3.94
C PRO A 22 -31.13 1.19 2.45
N ILE A 23 -31.95 2.07 1.86
CA ILE A 23 -31.78 2.47 0.46
C ILE A 23 -30.44 3.18 0.38
N GLU A 24 -29.55 2.67 -0.48
CA GLU A 24 -28.23 3.27 -0.66
C GLU A 24 -28.37 4.69 -1.21
N THR A 25 -27.84 5.67 -0.50
CA THR A 25 -27.84 7.06 -0.97
C THR A 25 -26.82 7.22 -2.11
N PRO A 26 -27.12 8.08 -3.10
CA PRO A 26 -26.23 8.30 -4.22
C PRO A 26 -24.91 8.93 -3.76
N LEU A 27 -23.80 8.39 -4.25
CA LEU A 27 -22.46 8.94 -3.98
C LEU A 27 -22.28 10.30 -4.67
N GLN A 28 -21.57 11.21 -4.00
CA GLN A 28 -21.14 12.49 -4.58
C GLN A 28 -19.97 12.27 -5.55
N TRP A 29 -20.23 11.61 -6.68
CA TRP A 29 -19.22 11.17 -7.63
C TRP A 29 -18.27 12.27 -8.10
N GLY A 30 -18.74 13.51 -8.24
CA GLY A 30 -17.88 14.64 -8.63
C GLY A 30 -16.73 14.87 -7.64
N GLN A 31 -17.03 15.02 -6.35
CA GLN A 31 -16.01 15.23 -5.31
C GLN A 31 -15.17 13.97 -5.07
N LEU A 32 -15.80 12.80 -5.12
CA LEU A 32 -15.11 11.52 -4.95
C LEU A 32 -14.08 11.27 -6.06
N LEU A 33 -14.42 11.54 -7.32
CA LEU A 33 -13.49 11.38 -8.45
C LEU A 33 -12.30 12.34 -8.34
N ILE A 34 -12.50 13.57 -7.88
CA ILE A 34 -11.40 14.52 -7.67
C ILE A 34 -10.42 14.01 -6.61
N LEU A 35 -10.94 13.48 -5.51
CA LEU A 35 -10.16 12.83 -4.46
C LEU A 35 -9.40 11.61 -4.99
N LEU A 36 -10.04 10.77 -5.81
CA LEU A 36 -9.41 9.58 -6.40
C LEU A 36 -8.32 9.93 -7.42
N VAL A 37 -8.53 10.94 -8.26
CA VAL A 37 -7.49 11.45 -9.17
C VAL A 37 -6.32 11.99 -8.36
N THR A 38 -6.59 12.74 -7.31
CA THR A 38 -5.54 13.28 -6.42
C THR A 38 -4.73 12.15 -5.76
N LEU A 39 -5.41 11.07 -5.35
CA LEU A 39 -4.79 9.90 -4.72
C LEU A 39 -3.80 9.16 -5.63
N ILE A 40 -3.89 9.30 -6.96
CA ILE A 40 -2.93 8.68 -7.88
C ILE A 40 -1.50 9.24 -7.74
N CYS A 41 -1.37 10.46 -7.21
CA CYS A 41 -0.06 11.10 -7.00
C CYS A 41 0.81 10.35 -6.00
N GLU A 42 0.18 9.63 -5.08
CA GLU A 42 0.85 8.90 -4.00
C GLU A 42 1.70 7.72 -4.49
N PRO A 43 1.11 6.71 -5.16
CA PRO A 43 1.89 5.64 -5.77
C PRO A 43 2.84 6.19 -6.85
N LEU A 44 2.47 7.29 -7.52
CA LEU A 44 3.32 7.93 -8.53
C LEU A 44 4.63 8.49 -7.94
N ALA A 45 4.57 9.14 -6.77
CA ALA A 45 5.76 9.69 -6.11
C ALA A 45 6.62 8.61 -5.44
N SER A 46 5.96 7.61 -4.84
CA SER A 46 6.65 6.56 -4.10
C SER A 46 7.30 5.52 -5.00
N GLN A 47 6.61 5.05 -6.05
CA GLN A 47 7.05 3.90 -6.85
C GLN A 47 7.78 4.25 -8.16
N SER A 48 7.75 5.50 -8.62
CA SER A 48 8.42 5.88 -9.88
C SER A 48 9.93 5.68 -9.85
N ILE A 49 10.53 5.58 -8.66
CA ILE A 49 11.98 5.40 -8.52
C ILE A 49 12.44 3.95 -8.54
N TYR A 50 11.58 2.98 -8.25
CA TYR A 50 11.97 1.57 -8.16
C TYR A 50 12.70 1.05 -9.40
N PRO A 51 12.33 1.43 -10.65
CA PRO A 51 13.05 0.97 -11.83
C PRO A 51 14.51 1.41 -11.89
N PHE A 52 14.88 2.53 -11.27
CA PHE A 52 16.19 3.14 -11.49
C PHE A 52 16.97 3.49 -10.22
N ILE A 53 16.38 3.39 -9.03
CA ILE A 53 17.01 3.80 -7.77
C ILE A 53 18.34 3.07 -7.54
N THR A 54 18.39 1.78 -7.84
CA THR A 54 19.59 0.96 -7.67
C THR A 54 20.71 1.42 -8.60
N GLN A 55 20.39 1.70 -9.87
CA GLN A 55 21.35 2.21 -10.82
C GLN A 55 21.81 3.62 -10.46
N LEU A 56 20.90 4.52 -10.06
CA LEU A 56 21.22 5.85 -9.56
C LEU A 56 22.20 5.78 -8.39
N ILE A 57 21.96 4.91 -7.41
CA ILE A 57 22.87 4.73 -6.26
C ILE A 57 24.22 4.15 -6.68
N SER A 58 24.26 3.22 -7.65
CA SER A 58 25.51 2.65 -8.15
C SER A 58 26.41 3.68 -8.86
N GLU A 59 25.80 4.69 -9.47
CA GLU A 59 26.49 5.76 -10.20
C GLU A 59 26.97 6.91 -9.29
N LEU A 60 26.53 6.94 -8.03
CA LEU A 60 26.99 7.91 -7.04
C LEU A 60 28.29 7.46 -6.37
N ASP A 61 29.16 8.42 -6.07
CA ASP A 61 30.45 8.20 -5.39
C ASP A 61 30.35 7.54 -4.00
N ILE A 62 29.15 7.53 -3.39
CA ILE A 62 28.93 6.99 -2.03
C ILE A 62 29.27 5.50 -1.91
N THR A 63 29.12 4.73 -3.00
CA THR A 63 29.46 3.31 -3.01
C THR A 63 30.97 3.09 -3.18
N GLY A 64 31.72 4.10 -3.62
CA GLY A 64 33.12 3.96 -4.04
C GLY A 64 33.29 2.97 -5.19
N GLY A 65 32.26 2.74 -6.00
CA GLY A 65 32.24 1.73 -7.06
C GLY A 65 31.94 0.31 -6.59
N ASP A 66 31.67 0.09 -5.30
CA ASP A 66 31.32 -1.23 -4.76
C ASP A 66 29.81 -1.52 -4.94
N GLU A 67 29.47 -2.25 -6.00
CA GLU A 67 28.11 -2.67 -6.32
C GLU A 67 27.45 -3.49 -5.20
N LYS A 68 28.24 -4.17 -4.35
CA LYS A 68 27.72 -4.93 -3.20
C LYS A 68 27.07 -4.04 -2.16
N LYS A 69 27.41 -2.73 -2.13
CA LYS A 69 26.86 -1.78 -1.15
C LYS A 69 25.60 -1.08 -1.63
N VAL A 70 25.26 -1.20 -2.91
CA VAL A 70 24.14 -0.48 -3.53
C VAL A 70 22.83 -0.76 -2.81
N GLY A 71 22.58 -2.02 -2.41
CA GLY A 71 21.34 -2.38 -1.71
C GLY A 71 21.22 -1.73 -0.33
N TYR A 72 22.31 -1.51 0.41
CA TYR A 72 22.26 -0.79 1.70
C TYR A 72 21.70 0.63 1.50
N TYR A 73 22.25 1.37 0.54
CA TYR A 73 21.88 2.75 0.29
C TYR A 73 20.51 2.89 -0.39
N ALA A 74 20.18 1.99 -1.33
CA ALA A 74 18.86 1.97 -1.98
C ALA A 74 17.73 1.76 -0.95
N GLY A 75 17.89 0.79 -0.04
CA GLY A 75 16.90 0.54 1.01
C GLY A 75 16.75 1.71 1.97
N ILE A 76 17.83 2.42 2.31
CA ILE A 76 17.74 3.63 3.14
C ILE A 76 16.88 4.69 2.44
N ILE A 77 17.10 4.97 1.16
CA ILE A 77 16.31 5.96 0.40
C ILE A 77 14.82 5.58 0.39
N GLU A 78 14.50 4.31 0.18
CA GLU A 78 13.12 3.82 0.18
C GLU A 78 12.48 3.91 1.58
N SER A 79 13.22 3.52 2.61
CA SER A 79 12.78 3.56 4.01
C SER A 79 12.53 4.98 4.54
N LEU A 80 13.36 5.96 4.15
CA LEU A 80 13.27 7.34 4.65
C LEU A 80 11.91 7.99 4.34
N PHE A 81 11.32 7.66 3.20
CA PHE A 81 9.98 8.11 2.84
C PHE A 81 8.93 7.65 3.86
N PHE A 82 8.89 6.35 4.15
CA PHE A 82 7.92 5.80 5.10
C PHE A 82 8.24 6.18 6.56
N ALA A 83 9.53 6.30 6.91
CA ALA A 83 9.95 6.71 8.24
C ALA A 83 9.48 8.12 8.58
N THR A 84 9.71 9.08 7.67
CA THR A 84 9.28 10.47 7.86
C THR A 84 7.76 10.62 7.77
N GLN A 85 7.10 9.84 6.92
CA GLN A 85 5.63 9.77 6.88
C GLN A 85 5.06 9.24 8.20
N ALA A 86 5.62 8.18 8.78
CA ALA A 86 5.15 7.63 10.05
C ALA A 86 5.21 8.66 11.19
N CYS A 87 6.24 9.51 11.20
CA CYS A 87 6.40 10.58 12.19
C CYS A 87 5.43 11.75 12.03
N THR A 88 4.84 11.95 10.84
CA THR A 88 4.12 13.19 10.47
C THR A 88 2.65 12.97 10.11
N VAL A 89 2.26 11.73 9.78
CA VAL A 89 0.90 11.40 9.29
C VAL A 89 -0.20 11.76 10.31
N LEU A 90 0.05 11.55 11.60
CA LEU A 90 -0.93 11.88 12.66
C LEU A 90 -1.08 13.39 12.83
N GLN A 91 0.00 14.14 12.65
CA GLN A 91 0.04 15.60 12.73
C GLN A 91 -0.74 16.19 11.56
N TRP A 92 -0.55 15.68 10.34
CA TRP A 92 -1.34 16.09 9.17
C TRP A 92 -2.82 15.74 9.30
N SER A 93 -3.15 14.57 9.83
CA SER A 93 -4.53 14.19 10.11
C SER A 93 -5.18 15.19 11.09
N ARG A 94 -4.54 15.45 12.22
CA ARG A 94 -5.04 16.42 13.23
C ARG A 94 -5.11 17.83 12.70
N LEU A 95 -4.13 18.24 11.88
CA LEU A 95 -4.14 19.55 11.26
C LEU A 95 -5.34 19.68 10.32
N SER A 96 -5.62 18.65 9.52
CA SER A 96 -6.76 18.67 8.60
C SER A 96 -8.12 18.70 9.31
N ASP A 97 -8.21 18.20 10.55
CA ASP A 97 -9.41 18.35 11.39
C ASP A 97 -9.62 19.81 11.85
N ARG A 98 -8.55 20.62 11.91
CA ARG A 98 -8.61 22.02 12.37
C ARG A 98 -8.75 23.03 11.23
N ILE A 99 -8.01 22.84 10.15
CA ILE A 99 -7.93 23.81 9.03
C ILE A 99 -8.74 23.40 7.80
N GLY A 100 -9.26 22.17 7.75
CA GLY A 100 -9.94 21.62 6.57
C GLY A 100 -9.11 20.58 5.82
N ARG A 101 -9.79 19.72 5.05
CA ARG A 101 -9.18 18.66 4.23
C ARG A 101 -8.50 19.24 3.01
N LYS A 102 -9.13 20.21 2.32
CA LYS A 102 -8.64 20.80 1.07
C LYS A 102 -7.25 21.45 1.23
N PRO A 103 -7.02 22.37 2.19
CA PRO A 103 -5.70 23.02 2.31
C PRO A 103 -4.60 22.02 2.63
N VAL A 104 -4.87 21.01 3.47
CA VAL A 104 -3.88 19.99 3.80
C VAL A 104 -3.52 19.13 2.57
N LEU A 105 -4.51 18.66 1.81
CA LEU A 105 -4.26 17.91 0.57
C LEU A 105 -3.43 18.71 -0.44
N LEU A 106 -3.73 20.00 -0.60
CA LEU A 106 -2.97 20.89 -1.49
C LEU A 106 -1.51 21.07 -1.02
N THR A 107 -1.29 21.29 0.28
CA THR A 107 0.07 21.40 0.82
C THR A 107 0.87 20.11 0.60
N GLY A 108 0.23 18.95 0.76
CA GLY A 108 0.90 17.67 0.54
C GLY A 108 1.22 17.42 -0.94
N LEU A 109 0.29 17.70 -1.86
CA LEU A 109 0.55 17.60 -3.30
C LEU A 109 1.69 18.51 -3.77
N PHE A 110 1.72 19.76 -3.28
CA PHE A 110 2.81 20.68 -3.57
C PHE A 110 4.14 20.14 -3.05
N GLY A 111 4.15 19.61 -1.82
CA GLY A 111 5.32 18.97 -1.23
C GLY A 111 5.82 17.76 -2.02
N LEU A 112 4.90 16.91 -2.51
CA LEU A 112 5.24 15.79 -3.39
C LEU A 112 5.88 16.28 -4.69
N CYS A 113 5.26 17.25 -5.36
CA CYS A 113 5.79 17.82 -6.60
C CYS A 113 7.20 18.39 -6.39
N LEU A 114 7.39 19.22 -5.37
CA LEU A 114 8.68 19.83 -5.06
C LEU A 114 9.75 18.77 -4.75
N SER A 115 9.42 17.80 -3.90
CA SER A 115 10.35 16.75 -3.49
C SER A 115 10.80 15.85 -4.65
N VAL A 116 9.90 15.50 -5.56
CA VAL A 116 10.21 14.69 -6.75
C VAL A 116 11.09 15.46 -7.73
N VAL A 117 10.85 16.76 -7.92
CA VAL A 117 11.73 17.63 -8.73
C VAL A 117 13.13 17.71 -8.11
N CYS A 118 13.22 17.96 -6.79
CA CYS A 118 14.50 17.98 -6.07
C CYS A 118 15.23 16.63 -6.17
N PHE A 119 14.50 15.51 -6.10
CA PHE A 119 15.06 14.17 -6.27
C PHE A 119 15.67 13.98 -7.66
N GLY A 120 14.97 14.40 -8.73
CA GLY A 120 15.48 14.30 -10.10
C GLY A 120 16.72 15.17 -10.38
N LEU A 121 16.88 16.27 -9.64
CA LEU A 121 18.04 17.17 -9.70
C LEU A 121 19.16 16.81 -8.72
N SER A 122 19.04 15.70 -8.00
CA SER A 122 20.02 15.30 -6.99
C SER A 122 21.24 14.62 -7.61
N ARG A 123 22.44 15.10 -7.23
CA ARG A 123 23.74 14.54 -7.66
C ARG A 123 24.55 13.94 -6.51
N SER A 124 24.03 14.02 -5.29
CA SER A 124 24.67 13.46 -4.10
C SER A 124 23.69 12.62 -3.32
N PHE A 125 24.22 11.60 -2.62
CA PHE A 125 23.40 10.75 -1.77
C PHE A 125 22.60 11.56 -0.73
N TRP A 126 23.21 12.58 -0.13
CA TRP A 126 22.55 13.44 0.85
C TRP A 126 21.42 14.29 0.26
N SER A 127 21.54 14.75 -0.99
CA SER A 127 20.42 15.42 -1.67
C SER A 127 19.23 14.48 -1.92
N LEU A 128 19.48 13.20 -2.21
CA LEU A 128 18.44 12.17 -2.30
C LEU A 128 17.79 11.90 -0.93
N VAL A 129 18.58 11.82 0.13
CA VAL A 129 18.09 11.65 1.51
C VAL A 129 17.16 12.81 1.88
N ILE A 130 17.58 14.06 1.67
CA ILE A 130 16.79 15.24 2.01
C ILE A 130 15.49 15.28 1.20
N SER A 131 15.56 15.07 -0.12
CA SER A 131 14.36 15.05 -0.97
C SER A 131 13.38 13.95 -0.57
N ARG A 132 13.85 12.76 -0.18
CA ARG A 132 12.99 11.68 0.34
C ARG A 132 12.34 12.01 1.68
N CYS A 133 13.09 12.61 2.59
CA CYS A 133 12.56 13.05 3.87
C CYS A 133 11.48 14.12 3.70
N ILE A 134 11.70 15.09 2.79
CA ILE A 134 10.69 16.10 2.45
C ILE A 134 9.46 15.43 1.83
N CYS A 135 9.66 14.48 0.92
CA CYS A 135 8.58 13.73 0.30
C CYS A 135 7.70 13.04 1.34
N GLY A 136 8.28 12.28 2.28
CA GLY A 136 7.51 11.60 3.32
C GLY A 136 6.92 12.55 4.36
N MET A 137 7.66 13.58 4.78
CA MET A 137 7.20 14.59 5.75
C MET A 137 6.00 15.38 5.25
N LEU A 138 5.94 15.71 3.97
CA LEU A 138 4.82 16.45 3.38
C LEU A 138 3.71 15.51 2.88
N ASN A 139 3.85 14.19 3.05
CA ASN A 139 2.90 13.21 2.57
C ASN A 139 1.98 12.67 3.68
N GLY A 140 1.06 13.54 4.12
CA GLY A 140 -0.05 13.18 5.00
C GLY A 140 -1.35 12.79 4.26
N ASN A 141 -1.34 12.83 2.92
CA ASN A 141 -2.57 12.85 2.13
C ASN A 141 -3.39 11.57 2.27
N ILE A 142 -2.76 10.39 2.42
CA ILE A 142 -3.51 9.12 2.55
C ILE A 142 -4.47 9.15 3.74
N GLY A 143 -4.04 9.69 4.88
CA GLY A 143 -4.89 9.81 6.07
C GLY A 143 -6.03 10.80 5.85
N VAL A 144 -5.70 11.99 5.35
CA VAL A 144 -6.67 13.07 5.09
C VAL A 144 -7.69 12.67 4.02
N MET A 145 -7.26 11.93 2.99
CA MET A 145 -8.09 11.40 1.92
C MET A 145 -9.11 10.39 2.44
N LYS A 146 -8.70 9.46 3.30
CA LYS A 146 -9.61 8.51 3.94
C LYS A 146 -10.65 9.23 4.79
N SER A 147 -10.26 10.29 5.50
CA SER A 147 -11.19 11.15 6.24
C SER A 147 -12.16 11.88 5.30
N ALA A 148 -11.68 12.50 4.23
CA ALA A 148 -12.51 13.20 3.25
C ALA A 148 -13.51 12.27 2.55
N ILE A 149 -13.09 11.07 2.15
CA ILE A 149 -14.01 10.04 1.62
C ILE A 149 -15.02 9.63 2.70
N GLY A 150 -14.60 9.49 3.95
CA GLY A 150 -15.48 9.20 5.08
C GLY A 150 -16.54 10.28 5.36
N GLU A 151 -16.24 11.54 5.05
CA GLU A 151 -17.15 12.69 5.14
C GLU A 151 -18.10 12.78 3.93
N LEU A 152 -17.63 12.41 2.74
CA LEU A 152 -18.44 12.35 1.50
C LEU A 152 -19.33 11.11 1.41
N THR A 153 -19.18 10.17 2.33
CA THR A 153 -19.91 8.90 2.35
C THR A 153 -20.68 8.71 3.64
N ASP A 154 -21.82 8.04 3.57
CA ASP A 154 -22.64 7.70 4.73
C ASP A 154 -22.56 6.21 5.06
N SER A 155 -23.31 5.78 6.08
CA SER A 155 -23.33 4.38 6.50
C SER A 155 -23.83 3.40 5.41
N THR A 156 -24.55 3.90 4.41
CA THR A 156 -25.14 3.09 3.33
C THR A 156 -24.17 2.89 2.17
N ASN A 157 -23.33 3.88 1.84
CA ASN A 157 -22.46 3.84 0.65
C ASN A 157 -20.95 3.87 0.94
N ARG A 158 -20.53 3.99 2.20
CA ARG A 158 -19.10 4.01 2.61
C ARG A 158 -18.28 2.84 2.09
N ALA A 159 -18.82 1.62 2.09
CA ALA A 159 -18.12 0.44 1.58
C ALA A 159 -17.70 0.63 0.11
N ARG A 160 -18.59 1.21 -0.72
CA ARG A 160 -18.28 1.53 -2.11
C ARG A 160 -17.21 2.61 -2.22
N GLY A 161 -17.33 3.71 -1.46
CA GLY A 161 -16.32 4.78 -1.50
C GLY A 161 -14.91 4.30 -1.14
N PHE A 162 -14.76 3.51 -0.08
CA PHE A 162 -13.47 2.95 0.33
C PHE A 162 -12.95 1.86 -0.62
N SER A 163 -13.83 1.15 -1.34
CA SER A 163 -13.42 0.14 -2.33
C SER A 163 -12.72 0.72 -3.57
N LEU A 164 -12.82 2.02 -3.81
CA LEU A 164 -12.17 2.70 -4.94
C LEU A 164 -10.69 3.01 -4.67
N ILE A 165 -10.28 3.07 -3.39
CA ILE A 165 -8.89 3.38 -2.99
C ILE A 165 -7.89 2.36 -3.57
N PRO A 166 -8.08 1.03 -3.43
CA PRO A 166 -7.18 0.03 -4.02
C PRO A 166 -7.09 0.12 -5.55
N ILE A 167 -8.18 0.47 -6.24
CA ILE A 167 -8.21 0.59 -7.70
C ILE A 167 -7.26 1.71 -8.16
N VAL A 168 -7.32 2.88 -7.51
CA VAL A 168 -6.40 3.99 -7.78
C VAL A 168 -4.96 3.59 -7.48
N TRP A 169 -4.74 2.88 -6.38
CA TRP A 169 -3.41 2.42 -6.00
C TRP A 169 -2.80 1.50 -7.07
N SER A 170 -3.60 0.57 -7.60
CA SER A 170 -3.18 -0.31 -8.70
C SER A 170 -2.88 0.46 -9.99
N ALA A 171 -3.72 1.43 -10.36
CA ALA A 171 -3.48 2.28 -11.53
C ALA A 171 -2.15 3.06 -11.40
N GLY A 172 -1.90 3.65 -10.23
CA GLY A 172 -0.65 4.33 -9.96
C GLY A 172 0.56 3.40 -9.93
N SER A 173 0.44 2.21 -9.33
CA SER A 173 1.49 1.18 -9.31
C SER A 173 1.81 0.63 -10.71
N THR A 174 0.88 0.75 -11.66
CA THR A 174 1.09 0.42 -13.08
C THR A 174 1.87 1.53 -13.79
N ILE A 175 1.41 2.78 -13.66
CA ILE A 175 1.92 3.92 -14.42
C ILE A 175 3.30 4.36 -13.90
N ALA A 176 3.51 4.35 -12.58
CA ALA A 176 4.71 4.92 -11.98
C ALA A 176 6.01 4.21 -12.41
N PRO A 177 6.11 2.87 -12.36
CA PRO A 177 7.32 2.18 -12.81
C PRO A 177 7.53 2.30 -14.33
N ILE A 178 6.46 2.39 -15.13
CA ILE A 178 6.58 2.58 -16.58
C ILE A 178 7.21 3.93 -16.89
N ILE A 179 6.75 5.00 -16.24
CA ILE A 179 7.33 6.34 -16.37
C ILE A 179 8.78 6.33 -15.88
N GLY A 180 9.00 5.78 -14.67
CA GLY A 180 10.31 5.69 -14.04
C GLY A 180 11.35 4.99 -14.90
N GLY A 181 11.01 3.82 -15.42
CA GLY A 181 11.88 3.04 -16.29
C GLY A 181 12.04 3.71 -17.65
N SER A 182 10.96 3.88 -18.41
CA SER A 182 11.00 4.25 -19.83
C SER A 182 11.73 5.56 -20.13
N LEU A 183 11.67 6.50 -19.19
CA LEU A 183 12.24 7.84 -19.35
C LEU A 183 13.61 7.99 -18.68
N ALA A 184 14.11 6.97 -17.97
CA ALA A 184 15.45 6.99 -17.40
C ALA A 184 16.52 7.06 -18.50
N LYS A 185 17.56 7.86 -18.25
CA LYS A 185 18.72 8.11 -19.13
C LYS A 185 18.31 8.59 -20.52
N PRO A 186 17.60 9.74 -20.62
CA PRO A 186 17.09 10.22 -21.90
C PRO A 186 18.19 10.55 -22.91
N TYR A 187 19.37 10.98 -22.45
CA TYR A 187 20.53 11.23 -23.29
C TYR A 187 20.98 9.98 -24.06
N GLU A 188 20.99 8.82 -23.40
CA GLU A 188 21.39 7.54 -24.01
C GLU A 188 20.26 6.93 -24.86
N ARG A 189 19.02 7.10 -24.41
CA ARG A 189 17.86 6.40 -24.99
C ARG A 189 17.23 7.14 -26.17
N PHE A 190 17.20 8.46 -26.11
CA PHE A 190 16.57 9.34 -27.09
C PHE A 190 17.60 10.39 -27.58
N PRO A 191 18.72 9.95 -28.18
CA PRO A 191 19.86 10.82 -28.48
C PRO A 191 19.52 11.92 -29.48
N GLU A 192 18.53 11.72 -30.36
CA GLU A 192 18.10 12.73 -31.32
C GLU A 192 17.36 13.91 -30.66
N THR A 193 16.59 13.65 -29.60
CA THR A 193 15.74 14.66 -28.94
C THR A 193 16.44 15.33 -27.75
N PHE A 194 17.22 14.56 -26.96
CA PHE A 194 17.78 15.02 -25.69
C PHE A 194 19.30 15.19 -25.74
N GLN A 195 19.78 16.05 -26.63
CA GLN A 195 21.21 16.25 -26.90
C GLN A 195 21.95 17.13 -25.87
N SER A 196 21.21 17.89 -25.04
CA SER A 196 21.82 18.83 -24.08
C SER A 196 22.66 18.11 -23.02
N PRO A 197 23.82 18.67 -22.61
CA PRO A 197 24.65 18.13 -21.53
C PRO A 197 23.90 17.95 -20.20
N PHE A 198 22.85 18.75 -19.98
CA PHE A 198 21.97 18.65 -18.82
C PHE A 198 21.43 17.22 -18.61
N TRP A 199 21.06 16.52 -19.69
CA TRP A 199 20.50 15.17 -19.60
C TRP A 199 21.53 14.08 -19.29
N ARG A 200 22.81 14.38 -19.54
CA ARG A 200 23.92 13.54 -19.11
C ARG A 200 24.24 13.76 -17.64
N GLU A 201 24.13 15.00 -17.18
CA GLU A 201 24.37 15.38 -15.79
C GLU A 201 23.22 14.97 -14.85
N PHE A 202 21.97 15.00 -15.34
CA PHE A 202 20.78 14.61 -14.60
C PHE A 202 19.99 13.49 -15.32
N PRO A 203 20.55 12.25 -15.38
CA PRO A 203 19.99 11.16 -16.17
C PRO A 203 18.59 10.69 -15.72
N TYR A 204 18.20 10.99 -14.48
CA TYR A 204 16.91 10.60 -13.91
C TYR A 204 15.96 11.79 -13.70
N PHE A 205 16.30 12.98 -14.19
CA PHE A 205 15.42 14.14 -14.07
C PHE A 205 14.13 14.00 -14.90
N LEU A 206 14.21 13.46 -16.12
CA LEU A 206 13.03 13.33 -17.00
C LEU A 206 11.87 12.51 -16.38
N PRO A 207 12.09 11.28 -15.85
CA PRO A 207 11.01 10.54 -15.20
C PRO A 207 10.42 11.29 -14.00
N CYS A 208 11.26 11.96 -13.22
CA CYS A 208 10.83 12.81 -12.10
C CYS A 208 10.03 14.02 -12.57
N ALA A 209 10.45 14.70 -13.63
CA ALA A 209 9.77 15.87 -14.17
C ALA A 209 8.39 15.52 -14.73
N VAL A 210 8.26 14.38 -15.42
CA VAL A 210 6.96 13.88 -15.92
C VAL A 210 6.04 13.51 -14.77
N ALA A 211 6.54 12.77 -13.77
CA ALA A 211 5.78 12.44 -12.57
C ALA A 211 5.31 13.71 -11.82
N ALA A 212 6.22 14.68 -11.61
CA ALA A 212 5.91 15.95 -10.97
C ALA A 212 4.90 16.78 -11.79
N SER A 213 4.96 16.74 -13.13
CA SER A 213 3.99 17.43 -13.99
C SER A 213 2.58 16.88 -13.82
N ILE A 214 2.44 15.55 -13.73
CA ILE A 214 1.14 14.91 -13.44
C ILE A 214 0.63 15.34 -12.05
N MET A 215 1.51 15.37 -11.04
CA MET A 215 1.16 15.83 -9.69
C MET A 215 0.75 17.30 -9.67
N LEU A 216 1.41 18.14 -10.45
CA LEU A 216 1.10 19.57 -10.57
C LEU A 216 -0.27 19.78 -11.24
N VAL A 217 -0.58 19.01 -12.28
CA VAL A 217 -1.93 19.00 -12.88
C VAL A 217 -2.97 18.58 -11.84
N CYS A 218 -2.71 17.54 -11.06
CA CYS A 218 -3.61 17.11 -9.98
C CYS A 218 -3.74 18.16 -8.87
N PHE A 219 -2.67 18.89 -8.54
CA PHE A 219 -2.69 20.01 -7.61
C PHE A 219 -3.64 21.11 -8.08
N PHE A 220 -3.52 21.57 -9.33
CA PHE A 220 -4.43 22.58 -9.88
C PHE A 220 -5.87 22.07 -10.01
N PHE A 221 -6.04 20.81 -10.39
CA PHE A 221 -7.36 20.19 -10.45
C PHE A 221 -8.03 20.13 -9.07
N CYS A 222 -7.29 19.72 -8.03
CA CYS A 222 -7.74 19.75 -6.64
C CYS A 222 -8.04 21.19 -6.17
N LEU A 223 -7.17 22.15 -6.52
CA LEU A 223 -7.31 23.55 -6.12
C LEU A 223 -8.63 24.15 -6.64
N VAL A 224 -8.96 23.89 -7.90
CA VAL A 224 -10.15 24.46 -8.57
C VAL A 224 -11.42 23.70 -8.20
N PHE A 225 -11.40 22.37 -8.24
CA PHE A 225 -12.63 21.58 -8.21
C PHE A 225 -12.96 20.95 -6.85
N LEU A 226 -11.97 20.69 -5.99
CA LEU A 226 -12.24 20.14 -4.66
C LEU A 226 -12.91 21.20 -3.79
N LYS A 227 -14.04 20.86 -3.19
CA LYS A 227 -14.69 21.68 -2.17
C LYS A 227 -14.26 21.19 -0.80
N GLU A 228 -14.25 22.09 0.18
CA GLU A 228 -13.95 21.69 1.56
C GLU A 228 -15.02 20.70 2.05
N THR A 229 -14.59 19.60 2.65
CA THR A 229 -15.46 18.53 3.16
C THR A 229 -15.67 18.64 4.67
N LEU A 230 -14.75 19.30 5.38
CA LEU A 230 -14.86 19.52 6.82
C LEU A 230 -16.12 20.33 7.14
N GLY A 231 -17.00 19.78 8.00
CA GLY A 231 -18.24 20.40 8.43
C GLY A 231 -19.50 19.99 7.65
N HIS A 232 -19.37 19.18 6.59
CA HIS A 232 -20.50 18.54 5.92
C HIS A 232 -20.84 17.19 6.58
N TYR A 233 -21.31 17.21 7.82
CA TYR A 233 -22.11 16.08 8.29
C TYR A 233 -23.48 16.23 7.63
N PRO A 234 -24.00 15.23 6.90
CA PRO A 234 -25.43 15.17 6.68
C PRO A 234 -26.06 15.22 8.08
N SER A 235 -26.80 16.29 8.39
CA SER A 235 -27.63 16.29 9.59
C SER A 235 -28.41 14.99 9.58
N PRO A 236 -28.45 14.23 10.70
CA PRO A 236 -29.40 13.14 10.81
C PRO A 236 -30.76 13.74 10.44
N ILE A 237 -31.44 13.14 9.46
CA ILE A 237 -32.78 13.55 9.06
C ILE A 237 -33.60 13.66 10.34
N ASP A 238 -34.19 14.83 10.58
CA ASP A 238 -35.01 15.12 11.75
C ASP A 238 -36.01 13.97 11.97
N GLY A 239 -35.87 13.27 13.10
CA GLY A 239 -36.83 12.24 13.52
C GLY A 239 -36.29 10.88 13.96
N GLN A 240 -34.98 10.64 13.92
CA GLN A 240 -34.42 9.42 14.52
C GLN A 240 -33.44 9.73 15.65
N GLU A 241 -33.99 9.81 16.86
CA GLU A 241 -33.29 9.51 18.12
C GLU A 241 -32.77 8.05 18.07
N SER A 242 -31.74 7.78 17.27
CA SER A 242 -31.02 6.52 17.36
C SER A 242 -29.99 6.63 18.48
N LEU A 243 -30.44 6.33 19.69
CA LEU A 243 -29.69 5.76 20.82
C LEU A 243 -28.20 6.08 20.87
N ASP A 244 -27.88 7.04 21.73
CA ASP A 244 -26.56 7.48 22.18
C ASP A 244 -25.82 6.38 23.00
N LYS A 245 -25.64 5.17 22.44
CA LYS A 245 -24.97 4.04 23.10
C LYS A 245 -23.57 3.71 22.58
N ASP A 246 -23.13 4.32 21.48
CA ASP A 246 -21.80 4.06 20.88
C ASP A 246 -20.99 5.37 20.73
N ALA A 247 -20.45 5.84 21.85
CA ALA A 247 -19.37 6.82 21.83
C ALA A 247 -18.11 6.22 21.17
N PRO A 248 -17.26 7.01 20.49
CA PRO A 248 -15.97 6.52 20.02
C PRO A 248 -15.17 5.96 21.20
N VAL A 249 -14.85 4.67 21.15
CA VAL A 249 -14.11 4.04 22.26
C VAL A 249 -12.71 4.66 22.35
N PRO A 250 -12.22 4.94 23.57
CA PRO A 250 -10.88 5.48 23.76
C PRO A 250 -9.84 4.53 23.15
N MET A 251 -8.77 5.08 22.58
CA MET A 251 -7.75 4.32 21.83
C MET A 251 -7.13 3.16 22.63
N LYS A 252 -7.11 3.27 23.97
CA LYS A 252 -6.68 2.17 24.87
C LYS A 252 -7.63 0.97 24.86
N ALA A 253 -8.93 1.19 24.69
CA ALA A 253 -9.94 0.12 24.62
C ALA A 253 -9.85 -0.67 23.30
N LEU A 254 -9.17 -0.14 22.28
CA LEU A 254 -8.88 -0.86 21.03
C LEU A 254 -7.74 -1.88 21.17
N LEU A 255 -7.00 -1.89 22.29
CA LEU A 255 -5.85 -2.77 22.54
C LEU A 255 -6.25 -4.14 23.10
N HIS A 256 -7.31 -4.73 22.56
CA HIS A 256 -7.73 -6.09 22.92
C HIS A 256 -7.43 -7.07 21.78
N SER A 257 -7.32 -8.35 22.12
CA SER A 257 -6.84 -9.42 21.21
C SER A 257 -7.60 -9.51 19.88
N ARG A 258 -8.88 -9.11 19.87
CA ARG A 258 -9.75 -9.10 18.68
C ARG A 258 -9.24 -8.15 17.60
N VAL A 259 -8.75 -6.98 17.99
CA VAL A 259 -8.18 -5.95 17.10
C VAL A 259 -6.69 -6.17 16.88
N LEU A 260 -5.94 -6.50 17.93
CA LEU A 260 -4.49 -6.66 17.84
C LEU A 260 -4.06 -7.80 16.92
N LEU A 261 -4.83 -8.90 16.85
CA LEU A 261 -4.47 -10.05 16.04
C LEU A 261 -4.51 -9.75 14.52
N PRO A 262 -5.59 -9.18 13.95
CA PRO A 262 -5.58 -8.69 12.56
C PRO A 262 -4.54 -7.60 12.31
N VAL A 263 -4.34 -6.66 13.27
CA VAL A 263 -3.33 -5.60 13.14
C VAL A 263 -1.93 -6.20 13.01
N PHE A 264 -1.59 -7.20 13.84
CA PHE A 264 -0.28 -7.82 13.80
C PHE A 264 -0.06 -8.66 12.52
N ASN A 265 -1.10 -9.36 12.04
CA ASN A 265 -1.07 -10.01 10.72
C ASN A 265 -0.82 -8.99 9.60
N TYR A 266 -1.47 -7.82 9.68
CA TYR A 266 -1.28 -6.76 8.70
C TYR A 266 0.15 -6.20 8.72
N VAL A 267 0.72 -5.99 9.92
CA VAL A 267 2.12 -5.56 10.09
C VAL A 267 3.09 -6.54 9.43
N VAL A 268 2.95 -7.84 9.68
CA VAL A 268 3.86 -8.85 9.11
C VAL A 268 3.66 -8.98 7.59
N LEU A 269 2.41 -8.98 7.10
CA LEU A 269 2.13 -8.97 5.66
C LEU A 269 2.77 -7.75 4.98
N ALA A 270 2.57 -6.55 5.55
CA ALA A 270 3.11 -5.33 4.99
C ALA A 270 4.64 -5.29 5.01
N PHE A 271 5.26 -5.90 6.02
CA PHE A 271 6.71 -6.05 6.09
C PHE A 271 7.24 -6.98 4.99
N LEU A 272 6.60 -8.13 4.77
CA LEU A 272 7.00 -9.08 3.73
C LEU A 272 6.80 -8.50 2.33
N GLU A 273 5.67 -7.83 2.08
CA GLU A 273 5.36 -7.22 0.80
C GLU A 273 6.30 -6.04 0.50
N ILE A 274 6.51 -5.11 1.43
CA ILE A 274 7.41 -3.99 1.17
C ILE A 274 8.86 -4.45 1.01
N GLY A 275 9.26 -5.51 1.71
CA GLY A 275 10.55 -6.17 1.50
C GLY A 275 10.67 -6.77 0.09
N LEU A 276 9.62 -7.43 -0.39
CA LEU A 276 9.55 -7.96 -1.75
C LEU A 276 9.62 -6.84 -2.81
N LEU A 277 8.87 -5.75 -2.61
CA LEU A 277 8.83 -4.60 -3.51
C LEU A 277 10.19 -3.89 -3.61
N ALA A 278 10.96 -3.83 -2.52
CA ALA A 278 12.33 -3.30 -2.50
C ALA A 278 13.33 -4.29 -3.13
N LEU A 279 13.15 -5.59 -2.86
CA LEU A 279 14.07 -6.64 -3.30
C LEU A 279 14.00 -6.93 -4.80
N GLN A 280 12.80 -6.89 -5.40
CA GLN A 280 12.61 -7.15 -6.84
C GLN A 280 13.46 -6.26 -7.75
N PRO A 281 13.34 -4.91 -7.71
CA PRO A 281 14.12 -4.04 -8.58
C PRO A 281 15.62 -4.13 -8.28
N LEU A 282 16.00 -4.28 -7.00
CA LEU A 282 17.38 -4.54 -6.61
C LEU A 282 17.92 -5.78 -7.32
N PHE A 283 17.27 -6.93 -7.15
CA PHE A 283 17.66 -8.19 -7.79
C PHE A 283 17.68 -8.08 -9.32
N TYR A 284 16.68 -7.43 -9.93
CA TYR A 284 16.63 -7.28 -11.39
C TYR A 284 17.79 -6.44 -11.91
N SER A 285 18.22 -5.40 -11.19
CA SER A 285 19.31 -4.52 -11.59
C SER A 285 20.71 -5.07 -11.30
N MET A 286 20.87 -5.86 -10.23
CA MET A 286 22.19 -6.35 -9.79
C MET A 286 22.86 -7.23 -10.85
N PRO A 287 24.19 -7.19 -11.00
CA PRO A 287 24.90 -8.05 -11.93
C PRO A 287 24.72 -9.54 -11.63
N PHE A 288 24.93 -10.38 -12.64
CA PHE A 288 24.80 -11.84 -12.52
C PHE A 288 25.69 -12.43 -11.42
N GLU A 289 26.91 -11.91 -11.26
CA GLU A 289 27.87 -12.40 -10.25
C GLU A 289 27.48 -12.03 -8.81
N LEU A 290 26.69 -10.97 -8.65
CA LEU A 290 26.16 -10.54 -7.36
C LEU A 290 24.77 -11.10 -7.10
N GLY A 291 24.33 -12.10 -7.87
CA GLY A 291 23.07 -12.78 -7.66
C GLY A 291 21.86 -12.16 -8.36
N GLY A 292 22.03 -11.16 -9.25
CA GLY A 292 20.94 -10.50 -9.96
C GLY A 292 20.75 -10.89 -11.42
N LEU A 293 20.06 -10.05 -12.21
CA LEU A 293 19.76 -10.24 -13.64
C LEU A 293 20.35 -9.20 -14.60
N ALA A 294 21.07 -8.19 -14.09
CA ALA A 294 21.68 -7.11 -14.88
C ALA A 294 20.71 -6.41 -15.86
N LEU A 295 19.44 -6.27 -15.48
CA LEU A 295 18.42 -5.64 -16.32
C LEU A 295 18.53 -4.12 -16.25
N ARG A 296 18.27 -3.49 -17.40
CA ARG A 296 18.20 -2.02 -17.49
C ARG A 296 16.91 -1.49 -16.84
N PRO A 297 16.90 -0.24 -16.34
CA PRO A 297 15.73 0.36 -15.71
C PRO A 297 14.45 0.29 -16.53
N GLN A 298 14.58 0.37 -17.86
CA GLN A 298 13.40 0.38 -18.73
C GLN A 298 12.70 -0.98 -18.71
N THR A 299 13.47 -2.06 -18.77
CA THR A 299 12.95 -3.43 -18.64
C THR A 299 12.33 -3.65 -17.27
N ILE A 300 12.98 -3.17 -16.20
CA ILE A 300 12.44 -3.24 -14.83
C ILE A 300 11.11 -2.49 -14.73
N GLY A 301 11.04 -1.29 -15.32
CA GLY A 301 9.82 -0.48 -15.37
C GLY A 301 8.67 -1.18 -16.09
N TYR A 302 8.94 -1.87 -17.21
CA TYR A 302 7.94 -2.66 -17.92
C TYR A 302 7.48 -3.89 -17.13
N ILE A 303 8.41 -4.59 -16.47
CA ILE A 303 8.10 -5.74 -15.61
C ILE A 303 7.16 -5.32 -14.48
N LEU A 304 7.54 -4.27 -13.72
CA LEU A 304 6.75 -3.77 -12.58
C LEU A 304 5.42 -3.16 -13.05
N GLY A 305 5.41 -2.45 -14.17
CA GLY A 305 4.19 -1.91 -14.77
C GLY A 305 3.21 -3.00 -15.22
N ALA A 306 3.70 -4.03 -15.91
CA ALA A 306 2.89 -5.17 -16.34
C ALA A 306 2.33 -5.95 -15.14
N PHE A 307 3.13 -6.09 -14.08
CA PHE A 307 2.66 -6.63 -12.81
C PHE A 307 1.51 -5.79 -12.22
N GLY A 308 1.69 -4.46 -12.10
CA GLY A 308 0.65 -3.56 -11.60
C GLY A 308 -0.66 -3.66 -12.38
N ALA A 309 -0.58 -3.69 -13.72
CA ALA A 309 -1.74 -3.79 -14.60
C ALA A 309 -2.46 -5.14 -14.43
N THR A 310 -1.70 -6.23 -14.46
CA THR A 310 -2.24 -7.59 -14.32
C THR A 310 -2.86 -7.79 -12.94
N ASN A 311 -2.22 -7.28 -11.89
CA ASN A 311 -2.73 -7.32 -10.54
C ASN A 311 -4.06 -6.58 -10.43
N GLY A 312 -4.16 -5.35 -10.95
CA GLY A 312 -5.41 -4.58 -10.92
C GLY A 312 -6.57 -5.28 -11.60
N VAL A 313 -6.34 -5.76 -12.82
CA VAL A 313 -7.34 -6.52 -13.59
C VAL A 313 -7.75 -7.79 -12.84
N PHE A 314 -6.78 -8.54 -12.31
CA PHE A 314 -7.05 -9.78 -11.60
C PHE A 314 -7.86 -9.55 -10.31
N GLN A 315 -7.46 -8.57 -9.50
CA GLN A 315 -8.18 -8.21 -8.27
C GLN A 315 -9.61 -7.76 -8.58
N PHE A 316 -9.81 -6.97 -9.64
CA PHE A 316 -11.15 -6.50 -10.00
C PHE A 316 -12.11 -7.65 -10.40
N PHE A 317 -11.67 -8.57 -11.26
CA PHE A 317 -12.54 -9.63 -11.80
C PHE A 317 -12.63 -10.89 -10.92
N PHE A 318 -11.53 -11.30 -10.29
CA PHE A 318 -11.44 -12.62 -9.66
C PHE A 318 -11.55 -12.57 -8.12
N PHE A 319 -11.14 -11.48 -7.47
CA PHE A 319 -11.17 -11.39 -6.01
C PHE A 319 -12.56 -11.66 -5.40
N PRO A 320 -13.66 -11.00 -5.85
CA PRO A 320 -14.98 -11.22 -5.26
C PRO A 320 -15.44 -12.67 -5.40
N SER A 321 -15.20 -13.28 -6.56
CA SER A 321 -15.56 -14.66 -6.87
C SER A 321 -14.80 -15.67 -6.01
N ILE A 322 -13.49 -15.45 -5.81
CA ILE A 322 -12.64 -16.34 -5.02
C ILE A 322 -13.01 -16.25 -3.54
N VAL A 323 -13.13 -15.04 -2.98
CA VAL A 323 -13.49 -14.85 -1.57
C VAL A 323 -14.91 -15.30 -1.28
N GLY A 324 -15.84 -15.11 -2.21
CA GLY A 324 -17.20 -15.64 -2.10
C GLY A 324 -17.26 -17.17 -2.04
N ARG A 325 -16.31 -17.87 -2.69
CA ARG A 325 -16.24 -19.33 -2.70
C ARG A 325 -15.46 -19.92 -1.53
N PHE A 326 -14.36 -19.28 -1.11
CA PHE A 326 -13.39 -19.88 -0.17
C PHE A 326 -13.33 -19.20 1.20
N THR A 327 -14.17 -18.18 1.46
CA THR A 327 -14.10 -17.29 2.65
C THR A 327 -12.75 -16.55 2.78
N PRO A 328 -12.64 -15.48 3.61
CA PRO A 328 -11.43 -14.65 3.65
C PRO A 328 -10.19 -15.34 4.23
N LYS A 329 -10.35 -16.25 5.20
CA LYS A 329 -9.20 -16.87 5.91
C LYS A 329 -8.38 -17.80 5.01
N PRO A 330 -8.95 -18.75 4.25
CA PRO A 330 -8.17 -19.61 3.36
C PRO A 330 -7.45 -18.83 2.27
N VAL A 331 -8.09 -17.79 1.71
CA VAL A 331 -7.48 -16.91 0.71
C VAL A 331 -6.28 -16.15 1.30
N PHE A 332 -6.43 -15.61 2.50
CA PHE A 332 -5.33 -14.97 3.23
C PHE A 332 -4.16 -15.93 3.49
N ILE A 333 -4.45 -17.15 3.98
CA ILE A 333 -3.42 -18.17 4.24
C ILE A 333 -2.71 -18.57 2.94
N ALA A 334 -3.45 -18.77 1.84
CA ALA A 334 -2.88 -19.10 0.54
C ALA A 334 -1.90 -18.01 0.07
N GLY A 335 -2.28 -16.74 0.20
CA GLY A 335 -1.40 -15.63 -0.16
C GLY A 335 -0.15 -15.53 0.71
N ILE A 336 -0.25 -15.79 2.02
CA ILE A 336 0.94 -15.86 2.89
C ILE A 336 1.87 -17.02 2.50
N VAL A 337 1.32 -18.19 2.17
CA VAL A 337 2.12 -19.36 1.75
C VAL A 337 2.91 -19.07 0.47
N LEU A 338 2.34 -18.30 -0.47
CA LEU A 338 2.97 -17.98 -1.75
C LEU A 338 4.27 -17.16 -1.63
N PHE A 339 4.50 -16.45 -0.52
CA PHE A 339 5.80 -15.79 -0.30
C PHE A 339 6.97 -16.78 -0.32
N ILE A 340 6.80 -18.02 0.16
CA ILE A 340 7.87 -19.03 0.17
C ILE A 340 8.36 -19.35 -1.24
N PRO A 341 7.51 -19.84 -2.18
CA PRO A 341 7.95 -20.09 -3.54
C PRO A 341 8.43 -18.80 -4.23
N ILE A 342 7.79 -17.64 -4.00
CA ILE A 342 8.25 -16.35 -4.57
C ILE A 342 9.71 -16.06 -4.18
N PHE A 343 10.09 -16.25 -2.92
CA PHE A 343 11.46 -16.05 -2.45
C PHE A 343 12.43 -17.12 -2.99
N CYS A 344 11.98 -18.37 -3.15
CA CYS A 344 12.77 -19.44 -3.77
C CYS A 344 13.05 -19.19 -5.26
N LEU A 345 12.15 -18.52 -5.99
CA LEU A 345 12.32 -18.30 -7.43
C LEU A 345 13.44 -17.30 -7.76
N PHE A 346 13.80 -16.39 -6.85
CA PHE A 346 14.93 -15.47 -7.06
C PHE A 346 16.27 -16.19 -7.35
N PRO A 347 16.80 -17.05 -6.44
CA PRO A 347 18.05 -17.75 -6.73
C PRO A 347 17.93 -18.72 -7.91
N VAL A 348 16.74 -19.26 -8.20
CA VAL A 348 16.50 -20.09 -9.39
C VAL A 348 16.70 -19.26 -10.67
N MET A 349 16.11 -18.06 -10.75
CA MET A 349 16.28 -17.14 -11.89
C MET A 349 17.75 -16.78 -12.11
N ASN A 350 18.49 -16.44 -11.05
CA ASN A 350 19.91 -16.11 -11.17
C ASN A 350 20.74 -17.33 -11.61
N THR A 351 20.46 -18.52 -11.08
CA THR A 351 21.18 -19.75 -11.47
C THR A 351 20.96 -20.07 -12.95
N LEU A 352 19.72 -19.94 -13.44
CA LEU A 352 19.40 -20.10 -14.86
C LEU A 352 20.14 -19.06 -15.71
N ALA A 353 20.12 -17.79 -15.31
CA ALA A 353 20.82 -16.73 -16.04
C ALA A 353 22.34 -16.98 -16.11
N ARG A 354 22.97 -17.45 -15.03
CA ARG A 354 24.40 -17.77 -14.98
C ARG A 354 24.78 -19.02 -15.74
N SER A 355 23.88 -19.98 -15.86
CA SER A 355 24.14 -21.25 -16.57
C SER A 355 24.28 -21.10 -18.10
N GLY A 356 24.06 -19.89 -18.64
CA GLY A 356 24.01 -19.66 -20.09
C GLY A 356 22.74 -20.21 -20.74
N ALA A 357 21.73 -20.57 -19.95
CA ALA A 357 20.45 -21.02 -20.46
C ALA A 357 19.80 -19.93 -21.33
N PRO A 358 19.03 -20.31 -22.38
CA PRO A 358 18.24 -19.37 -23.16
C PRO A 358 17.43 -18.42 -22.29
N ALA A 359 17.48 -17.12 -22.59
CA ALA A 359 16.84 -16.07 -21.79
C ALA A 359 15.34 -16.33 -21.54
N ILE A 360 14.66 -17.03 -22.47
CA ILE A 360 13.26 -17.41 -22.34
C ILE A 360 12.96 -18.19 -21.04
N TYR A 361 13.89 -19.02 -20.56
CA TYR A 361 13.68 -19.76 -19.31
C TYR A 361 13.65 -18.83 -18.09
N VAL A 362 14.52 -17.82 -18.05
CA VAL A 362 14.50 -16.79 -17.00
C VAL A 362 13.18 -16.01 -17.04
N TRP A 363 12.73 -15.65 -18.24
CA TRP A 363 11.45 -14.96 -18.43
C TRP A 363 10.24 -15.80 -18.00
N ILE A 364 10.23 -17.11 -18.28
CA ILE A 364 9.17 -18.01 -17.82
C ILE A 364 9.11 -18.02 -16.28
N VAL A 365 10.26 -18.17 -15.61
CA VAL A 365 10.31 -18.17 -14.15
C VAL A 365 9.88 -16.82 -13.58
N LEU A 366 10.28 -15.71 -14.22
CA LEU A 366 9.86 -14.36 -13.84
C LEU A 366 8.34 -14.20 -13.96
N VAL A 367 7.74 -14.63 -15.07
CA VAL A 367 6.27 -14.56 -15.27
C VAL A 367 5.53 -15.40 -14.24
N ILE A 368 6.04 -16.60 -13.93
CA ILE A 368 5.49 -17.45 -12.86
C ILE A 368 5.57 -16.72 -11.51
N GLN A 369 6.71 -16.10 -11.20
CA GLN A 369 6.89 -15.33 -9.96
C GLN A 369 5.87 -14.18 -9.87
N LEU A 370 5.70 -13.39 -10.95
CA LEU A 370 4.73 -12.30 -10.99
C LEU A 370 3.28 -12.80 -10.84
N GLY A 371 2.95 -13.93 -11.48
CA GLY A 371 1.64 -14.56 -11.33
C GLY A 371 1.35 -14.98 -9.89
N MET A 372 2.37 -15.49 -9.17
CA MET A 372 2.25 -15.77 -7.73
C MET A 372 2.08 -14.48 -6.92
N CYS A 373 2.78 -13.40 -7.25
CA CYS A 373 2.63 -12.10 -6.59
C CYS A 373 1.19 -11.55 -6.72
N VAL A 374 0.55 -11.72 -7.89
CA VAL A 374 -0.85 -11.28 -8.11
C VAL A 374 -1.82 -11.98 -7.15
N VAL A 375 -1.65 -13.28 -6.94
CA VAL A 375 -2.49 -14.04 -5.99
C VAL A 375 -2.14 -13.68 -4.54
N MET A 376 -0.84 -13.51 -4.24
CA MET A 376 -0.36 -13.08 -2.93
C MET A 376 -0.97 -11.74 -2.49
N ASP A 377 -1.10 -10.77 -3.39
CA ASP A 377 -1.68 -9.44 -3.12
C ASP A 377 -3.14 -9.48 -2.66
N MET A 378 -3.89 -10.55 -2.95
CA MET A 378 -5.25 -10.72 -2.41
C MET A 378 -5.27 -10.74 -0.87
N SER A 379 -4.15 -11.09 -0.23
CA SER A 379 -3.97 -11.05 1.22
C SER A 379 -4.26 -9.66 1.82
N TYR A 380 -3.95 -8.59 1.09
CA TYR A 380 -4.23 -7.23 1.52
C TYR A 380 -5.74 -6.96 1.62
N SER A 381 -6.48 -7.36 0.60
CA SER A 381 -7.94 -7.23 0.59
C SER A 381 -8.57 -8.06 1.72
N CYS A 382 -8.09 -9.28 1.95
CA CYS A 382 -8.56 -10.12 3.06
C CYS A 382 -8.22 -9.54 4.45
N ILE A 383 -7.01 -9.00 4.66
CA ILE A 383 -6.66 -8.45 5.98
C ILE A 383 -7.47 -7.21 6.31
N PHE A 384 -7.80 -6.37 5.32
CA PHE A 384 -8.73 -5.25 5.53
C PHE A 384 -10.13 -5.72 5.93
N MET A 385 -10.62 -6.85 5.40
CA MET A 385 -11.88 -7.45 5.86
C MET A 385 -11.81 -7.86 7.34
N PHE A 386 -10.71 -8.49 7.77
CA PHE A 386 -10.51 -8.86 9.18
C PHE A 386 -10.40 -7.65 10.11
N ILE A 387 -9.65 -6.61 9.71
CA ILE A 387 -9.54 -5.36 10.48
C ILE A 387 -10.91 -4.69 10.62
N THR A 388 -11.69 -4.67 9.53
CA THR A 388 -13.04 -4.11 9.52
C THR A 388 -13.97 -4.88 10.44
N ALA A 389 -13.92 -6.22 10.39
CA ALA A 389 -14.74 -7.09 11.23
C ALA A 389 -14.32 -7.07 12.72
N ALA A 390 -13.07 -6.71 13.01
CA ALA A 390 -12.56 -6.61 14.37
C ALA A 390 -12.92 -5.29 15.06
N ALA A 391 -13.35 -4.27 14.31
CA ALA A 391 -13.74 -2.99 14.89
C ALA A 391 -14.95 -3.16 15.82
N PRO A 392 -14.90 -2.69 17.09
CA PRO A 392 -15.99 -2.90 18.06
C PRO A 392 -17.34 -2.33 17.63
N ASN A 393 -17.31 -1.16 16.99
CA ASN A 393 -18.49 -0.51 16.44
C ASN A 393 -18.10 0.27 15.16
N ARG A 394 -19.10 0.62 14.35
CA ARG A 394 -18.90 1.33 13.07
C ARG A 394 -18.22 2.69 13.22
N ARG A 395 -18.41 3.37 14.36
CA ARG A 395 -17.74 4.65 14.69
C ARG A 395 -16.26 4.48 15.03
N SER A 396 -15.84 3.33 15.53
CA SER A 396 -14.44 3.03 15.89
C SER A 396 -13.61 2.46 14.74
N LEU A 397 -14.24 2.11 13.62
CA LEU A 397 -13.56 1.64 12.40
C LEU A 397 -12.44 2.59 11.95
N GLY A 398 -12.67 3.90 12.03
CA GLY A 398 -11.66 4.91 11.71
C GLY A 398 -10.44 4.84 12.63
N ALA A 399 -10.66 4.70 13.95
CA ALA A 399 -9.59 4.58 14.94
C ALA A 399 -8.83 3.24 14.79
N THR A 400 -9.53 2.13 14.55
CA THR A 400 -8.92 0.82 14.27
C THR A 400 -8.07 0.85 13.00
N ASN A 401 -8.56 1.49 11.93
CA ASN A 401 -7.80 1.69 10.70
C ASN A 401 -6.60 2.62 10.91
N GLY A 402 -6.74 3.68 11.72
CA GLY A 402 -5.65 4.59 12.08
C GLY A 402 -4.53 3.88 12.85
N LEU A 403 -4.88 3.08 13.86
CA LEU A 403 -3.94 2.24 14.60
C LEU A 403 -3.20 1.27 13.67
N SER A 404 -3.96 0.54 12.85
CA SER A 404 -3.44 -0.40 11.85
C SER A 404 -2.49 0.27 10.86
N GLN A 405 -2.86 1.44 10.35
CA GLN A 405 -2.05 2.17 9.39
C GLN A 405 -0.75 2.69 10.03
N THR A 406 -0.81 3.15 11.28
CA THR A 406 0.36 3.68 12.00
C THR A 406 1.39 2.58 12.22
N THR A 407 0.97 1.41 12.70
CA THR A 407 1.87 0.26 12.93
C THR A 407 2.44 -0.28 11.60
N VAL A 408 1.64 -0.31 10.54
CA VAL A 408 2.10 -0.69 9.20
C VAL A 408 3.10 0.31 8.61
N SER A 409 2.89 1.61 8.80
CA SER A 409 3.86 2.61 8.33
C SER A 409 5.24 2.44 9.00
N VAL A 410 5.28 2.06 10.29
CA VAL A 410 6.53 1.71 10.97
C VAL A 410 7.18 0.47 10.36
N ALA A 411 6.40 -0.57 10.06
CA ALA A 411 6.91 -1.76 9.38
C ALA A 411 7.49 -1.42 7.99
N ARG A 412 6.80 -0.55 7.23
CA ARG A 412 7.25 -0.06 5.92
C ARG A 412 8.47 0.84 5.98
N ALA A 413 8.68 1.53 7.10
CA ALA A 413 9.91 2.28 7.34
C ALA A 413 11.13 1.36 7.54
N ILE A 414 10.95 0.17 8.11
CA ILE A 414 12.05 -0.76 8.42
C ILE A 414 12.30 -1.76 7.28
N GLY A 415 11.23 -2.21 6.61
CA GLY A 415 11.26 -3.32 5.66
C GLY A 415 12.26 -3.19 4.51
N PRO A 416 12.24 -2.10 3.71
CA PRO A 416 13.17 -1.92 2.59
C PRO A 416 14.64 -1.94 3.03
N ALA A 417 15.01 -1.06 3.97
CA ALA A 417 16.37 -0.99 4.51
C ALA A 417 16.83 -2.34 5.05
N MET A 418 16.01 -3.06 5.82
CA MET A 418 16.40 -4.37 6.34
C MET A 418 16.61 -5.39 5.21
N THR A 419 15.68 -5.46 4.25
CA THR A 419 15.67 -6.48 3.21
C THR A 419 16.81 -6.29 2.22
N THR A 420 17.00 -5.08 1.71
CA THR A 420 18.05 -4.77 0.72
C THR A 420 19.45 -4.77 1.34
N SER A 421 19.56 -4.38 2.62
CA SER A 421 20.80 -4.51 3.38
C SER A 421 21.14 -5.97 3.63
N LEU A 422 20.15 -6.81 3.94
CA LEU A 422 20.36 -8.23 4.13
C LEU A 422 20.76 -8.92 2.81
N TYR A 423 20.22 -8.50 1.67
CA TYR A 423 20.69 -8.92 0.35
C TYR A 423 22.17 -8.56 0.15
N SER A 424 22.52 -7.29 0.36
CA SER A 424 23.88 -6.75 0.22
C SER A 424 24.88 -7.49 1.13
N PHE A 425 24.49 -7.69 2.39
CA PHE A 425 25.26 -8.43 3.40
C PHE A 425 25.46 -9.89 2.98
N SER A 426 24.39 -10.53 2.50
CA SER A 426 24.46 -11.93 2.06
C SER A 426 25.45 -12.12 0.91
N VAL A 427 25.45 -11.21 -0.05
CA VAL A 427 26.34 -11.25 -1.22
C VAL A 427 27.77 -10.87 -0.83
N GLN A 428 27.96 -9.86 0.03
CA GLN A 428 29.27 -9.39 0.46
C GLN A 428 30.05 -10.48 1.22
N TYR A 429 29.41 -11.13 2.19
CA TYR A 429 30.03 -12.16 3.03
C TYR A 429 29.83 -13.58 2.47
N HIS A 430 29.22 -13.74 1.30
CA HIS A 430 28.90 -15.03 0.69
C HIS A 430 28.15 -15.99 1.61
N PHE A 431 27.39 -15.45 2.57
CA PHE A 431 26.66 -16.25 3.55
C PHE A 431 25.55 -17.04 2.85
N LEU A 432 25.51 -18.37 3.07
CA LEU A 432 24.64 -19.30 2.32
C LEU A 432 24.74 -19.13 0.79
N GLY A 433 25.92 -18.77 0.27
CA GLY A 433 26.13 -18.54 -1.17
C GLY A 433 25.38 -17.32 -1.71
N GLY A 434 25.17 -16.27 -0.88
CA GLY A 434 24.44 -15.07 -1.29
C GLY A 434 22.92 -15.16 -1.12
N LYS A 435 22.41 -16.21 -0.45
CA LYS A 435 20.97 -16.52 -0.38
C LYS A 435 20.34 -16.31 1.00
N LEU A 436 21.07 -15.74 1.96
CA LEU A 436 20.61 -15.53 3.34
C LEU A 436 19.32 -14.71 3.41
N VAL A 437 19.21 -13.66 2.60
CA VAL A 437 18.02 -12.79 2.58
C VAL A 437 16.74 -13.58 2.32
N TYR A 438 16.77 -14.51 1.36
CA TYR A 438 15.61 -15.33 1.03
C TYR A 438 15.25 -16.27 2.17
N VAL A 439 16.25 -16.86 2.84
CA VAL A 439 16.04 -17.75 3.99
C VAL A 439 15.40 -16.99 5.15
N VAL A 440 15.89 -15.80 5.48
CA VAL A 440 15.32 -14.98 6.56
C VAL A 440 13.88 -14.58 6.24
N LEU A 441 13.59 -14.16 5.00
CA LEU A 441 12.23 -13.81 4.59
C LEU A 441 11.29 -15.04 4.57
N MET A 442 11.78 -16.22 4.21
CA MET A 442 11.01 -17.47 4.33
C MET A 442 10.72 -17.83 5.79
N VAL A 443 11.68 -17.67 6.70
CA VAL A 443 11.45 -17.87 8.14
C VAL A 443 10.41 -16.88 8.68
N LEU A 444 10.49 -15.62 8.26
CA LEU A 444 9.48 -14.61 8.61
C LEU A 444 8.10 -14.96 8.01
N THR A 445 8.07 -15.57 6.83
CA THR A 445 6.83 -16.08 6.22
C THR A 445 6.23 -17.24 7.02
N LEU A 446 7.05 -18.15 7.54
CA LEU A 446 6.57 -19.23 8.43
C LEU A 446 5.98 -18.67 9.74
N PHE A 447 6.60 -17.62 10.29
CA PHE A 447 6.04 -16.88 11.42
C PHE A 447 4.70 -16.22 11.06
N ALA A 448 4.62 -15.55 9.90
CA ALA A 448 3.39 -14.96 9.38
C ALA A 448 2.28 -16.00 9.24
N LEU A 449 2.61 -17.20 8.74
CA LEU A 449 1.68 -18.31 8.58
C LEU A 449 1.16 -18.83 9.93
N ALA A 450 2.05 -18.97 10.93
CA ALA A 450 1.67 -19.36 12.28
C ALA A 450 0.69 -18.35 12.92
N LEU A 451 0.89 -17.06 12.63
CA LEU A 451 0.01 -16.00 13.08
C LEU A 451 -1.32 -15.97 12.31
N ALA A 452 -1.28 -16.17 10.98
CA ALA A 452 -2.46 -16.21 10.12
C ALA A 452 -3.43 -17.32 10.51
N LYS A 453 -2.91 -18.48 10.94
CA LYS A 453 -3.72 -19.60 11.43
C LYS A 453 -4.59 -19.25 12.65
N LYS A 454 -4.18 -18.25 13.45
CA LYS A 454 -4.93 -17.79 14.62
C LYS A 454 -6.14 -16.92 14.26
N LEU A 455 -6.25 -16.44 13.02
CA LEU A 455 -7.42 -15.66 12.57
C LEU A 455 -8.69 -16.54 12.57
N PRO A 456 -9.86 -15.97 12.88
CA PRO A 456 -11.14 -16.69 12.85
C PRO A 456 -11.56 -17.01 11.41
N GLU A 457 -12.34 -18.07 11.23
CA GLU A 457 -12.81 -18.53 9.91
C GLU A 457 -13.86 -17.60 9.29
N ASP A 458 -14.88 -17.21 10.05
CA ASP A 458 -16.02 -16.43 9.52
C ASP A 458 -15.96 -14.93 9.83
N GLY A 459 -14.78 -14.40 10.15
CA GLY A 459 -14.60 -12.97 10.39
C GLY A 459 -15.54 -12.45 11.48
N TRP A 460 -15.51 -13.04 12.67
CA TRP A 460 -16.28 -12.60 13.86
C TRP A 460 -17.80 -12.40 13.71
N LYS A 461 -18.42 -12.81 12.60
CA LYS A 461 -19.85 -12.60 12.32
C LYS A 461 -20.77 -13.22 13.38
N ASP A 462 -20.37 -14.32 14.01
CA ASP A 462 -21.27 -15.13 14.84
C ASP A 462 -21.29 -14.81 16.35
N ARG A 463 -20.62 -13.74 16.81
CA ARG A 463 -20.58 -13.39 18.26
C ARG A 463 -21.17 -12.04 18.63
N CYS A 464 -21.71 -11.29 17.67
CA CYS A 464 -22.48 -10.09 18.00
C CYS A 464 -23.93 -10.43 18.40
N GLU A 465 -24.40 -11.66 18.17
CA GLU A 465 -25.71 -12.12 18.63
C GLU A 465 -25.69 -12.68 20.08
N THR A 466 -24.51 -12.89 20.67
CA THR A 466 -24.36 -13.47 22.03
C THR A 466 -23.71 -12.52 23.03
N LEU A 467 -23.77 -11.20 22.82
CA LEU A 467 -23.53 -10.28 23.92
C LEU A 467 -24.82 -10.21 24.75
N GLU A 468 -25.04 -11.24 25.57
CA GLU A 468 -25.90 -11.10 26.74
C GLU A 468 -25.43 -9.85 27.51
N PRO A 469 -26.34 -8.93 27.89
CA PRO A 469 -25.96 -7.87 28.78
C PRO A 469 -25.45 -8.52 30.06
N LEU A 470 -24.20 -8.22 30.43
CA LEU A 470 -23.68 -8.53 31.76
C LEU A 470 -24.70 -7.95 32.76
N SER A 471 -25.48 -8.83 33.36
CA SER A 471 -26.36 -8.52 34.47
C SER A 471 -25.51 -8.18 35.68
N ASP A 472 -25.81 -7.01 36.24
CA ASP A 472 -25.33 -6.34 37.46
C ASP A 472 -24.44 -7.11 38.44
#